data_AF-A0A520GQ07-F1
#
_entry.id   AF-A0A520GQ07-F1
#
_cell.length_a   1.000
_cell.length_b   1.000
_cell.length_c   1.000
_cell.angle_alpha   90.00
_cell.angle_beta   90.00
_cell.angle_gamma   90.00
#
_symmetry.space_group_name_H-M   'P 1'
#
loop_
_entity.id
_entity.type
_entity.pdbx_description
1 polymer ?
#
loop_
_entity_poly.entity_id
_entity_poly.type
_entity_poly.pdbx_seq_one_letter_code
_entity_poly.pdbx_strand_id
1 'polypeptide(L)'
;MFALQCLPHPRRLGGSGRGDPGGLDCAPEDYRSLDLLDHPGFSRLAWRLENNEQVDAVVAKWTGRRSTRDVVDALGAVKVPCSPVREVNQVVDWPHLQERQMVERVFNPRAQAFMKGLAPGFPLKFSRTPGGYDAPAPQPGEHTADVLRRLAGVEAVDMTELRRDGVV
;
A
#
# COMPACT_ATOMS: atom_id res chain seq x y z
N MET A 1 7.51 -5.74 -5.15
CA MET A 1 7.53 -7.09 -5.74
C MET A 1 6.09 -7.52 -6.00
N PHE A 2 5.58 -7.29 -7.22
CA PHE A 2 4.41 -7.97 -7.77
C PHE A 2 4.90 -8.69 -9.02
N ALA A 3 4.60 -9.97 -9.12
CA ALA A 3 5.21 -10.91 -10.05
C ALA A 3 4.18 -11.40 -11.07
N LEU A 4 4.58 -11.27 -12.34
CA LEU A 4 4.32 -12.15 -13.48
C LEU A 4 2.88 -12.40 -13.98
N GLN A 5 2.64 -11.93 -15.21
CA GLN A 5 2.42 -12.88 -16.30
C GLN A 5 3.04 -12.38 -17.62
N CYS A 6 4.37 -12.43 -17.70
CA CYS A 6 5.11 -12.35 -18.96
C CYS A 6 5.98 -13.61 -19.05
N LEU A 7 5.59 -14.54 -19.93
CA LEU A 7 6.40 -15.66 -20.39
C LEU A 7 6.03 -15.95 -21.86
N PRO A 8 6.94 -16.55 -22.66
CA PRO A 8 7.70 -15.81 -23.68
C PRO A 8 7.50 -16.38 -25.10
N HIS A 9 7.73 -15.59 -26.16
CA HIS A 9 8.67 -16.01 -27.21
C HIS A 9 9.02 -14.91 -28.24
N PRO A 10 10.18 -15.04 -28.91
CA PRO A 10 10.88 -14.01 -29.66
C PRO A 10 10.52 -14.04 -31.15
N ARG A 11 10.78 -12.92 -31.82
CA ARG A 11 11.56 -12.87 -33.06
C ARG A 11 11.85 -11.40 -33.37
N ARG A 12 13.13 -11.03 -33.23
CA ARG A 12 13.71 -10.08 -34.19
C ARG A 12 13.58 -10.73 -35.56
N LEU A 13 13.14 -9.97 -36.55
CA LEU A 13 13.71 -9.84 -37.89
C LEU A 13 12.73 -9.00 -38.72
N GLY A 14 13.18 -7.81 -39.13
CA GLY A 14 12.39 -6.94 -40.00
C GLY A 14 12.79 -5.49 -39.86
N GLY A 15 14.02 -5.16 -40.23
CA GLY A 15 14.37 -3.79 -40.54
C GLY A 15 13.50 -3.30 -41.68
N SER A 16 12.71 -2.27 -41.44
CA SER A 16 12.35 -1.31 -42.47
C SER A 16 12.54 0.06 -41.86
N GLY A 17 13.50 0.80 -42.40
CA GLY A 17 13.89 2.10 -41.90
C GLY A 17 12.71 3.06 -41.93
N ARG A 18 12.32 3.51 -40.74
CA ARG A 18 11.92 4.89 -40.53
C ARG A 18 12.78 5.34 -39.37
N GLY A 19 13.75 6.20 -39.68
CA GLY A 19 14.74 6.69 -38.74
C GLY A 19 14.06 7.22 -37.49
N ASP A 20 14.61 6.86 -36.34
CA ASP A 20 14.28 7.41 -35.04
C ASP A 20 14.66 8.90 -35.05
N PRO A 21 13.70 9.84 -35.19
CA PRO A 21 14.01 11.24 -35.22
C PRO A 21 13.87 11.75 -33.79
N GLY A 22 14.89 11.50 -32.97
CA GLY A 22 14.97 12.11 -31.64
C GLY A 22 15.21 11.15 -30.49
N GLY A 23 16.12 10.19 -30.67
CA GLY A 23 16.86 9.65 -29.53
C GLY A 23 17.50 10.82 -28.78
N LEU A 24 16.92 11.16 -27.64
CA LEU A 24 17.43 12.16 -26.71
C LEU A 24 18.76 11.65 -26.16
N ASP A 25 19.86 11.92 -26.87
CA ASP A 25 21.24 11.69 -26.43
C ASP A 25 21.57 12.75 -25.36
N CYS A 26 20.88 12.65 -24.22
CA CYS A 26 20.96 13.61 -23.13
C CYS A 26 22.15 13.28 -22.25
N ALA A 27 23.28 13.93 -22.51
CA ALA A 27 24.40 13.95 -21.57
C ALA A 27 23.93 14.33 -20.15
N PRO A 28 24.60 13.85 -19.08
CA PRO A 28 24.12 13.95 -17.70
C PRO A 28 23.98 15.37 -17.11
N GLU A 29 24.47 16.41 -17.78
CA GLU A 29 24.82 17.66 -17.11
C GLU A 29 23.78 18.80 -17.21
N ASP A 30 22.82 18.77 -18.14
CA ASP A 30 22.10 20.00 -18.49
C ASP A 30 20.59 19.77 -18.70
N TYR A 31 19.77 20.04 -17.69
CA TYR A 31 18.29 19.91 -17.75
C TYR A 31 17.56 21.24 -17.55
N ARG A 32 18.28 22.31 -17.20
CA ARG A 32 17.76 23.68 -17.38
C ARG A 32 17.73 24.09 -18.85
N SER A 33 18.48 23.39 -19.70
CA SER A 33 18.49 23.53 -21.15
C SER A 33 17.55 22.54 -21.87
N LEU A 34 16.98 21.57 -21.14
CA LEU A 34 15.97 20.68 -21.68
C LEU A 34 14.63 21.43 -21.60
N ASP A 35 14.32 22.19 -22.65
CA ASP A 35 12.98 22.73 -22.81
C ASP A 35 12.01 21.59 -23.12
N LEU A 36 11.66 20.84 -22.08
CA LEU A 36 10.70 19.75 -22.11
C LEU A 36 9.32 20.26 -22.52
N LEU A 37 9.05 21.57 -22.37
CA LEU A 37 7.80 22.18 -22.84
C LEU A 37 7.80 22.27 -24.36
N ASP A 38 8.96 22.56 -24.96
CA ASP A 38 9.12 22.65 -26.42
C ASP A 38 9.28 21.28 -27.11
N HIS A 39 9.58 20.22 -26.36
CA HIS A 39 9.71 18.89 -26.97
C HIS A 39 8.36 18.37 -27.50
N PRO A 40 8.26 18.04 -28.80
CA PRO A 40 6.98 17.70 -29.44
C PRO A 40 6.33 16.43 -28.88
N GLY A 41 7.09 15.59 -28.19
CA GLY A 41 6.59 14.40 -27.50
C GLY A 41 6.09 14.68 -26.08
N PHE A 42 6.78 15.52 -25.30
CA PHE A 42 6.55 15.63 -23.85
C PHE A 42 5.25 16.36 -23.50
N SER A 43 4.69 17.16 -24.42
CA SER A 43 3.36 17.77 -24.24
C SER A 43 2.21 16.76 -24.41
N ARG A 44 2.42 15.66 -25.14
CA ARG A 44 1.37 14.68 -25.48
C ARG A 44 1.37 13.47 -24.54
N LEU A 45 0.22 13.20 -23.91
CA LEU A 45 0.07 12.05 -23.01
C LEU A 45 0.36 10.71 -23.71
N ALA A 46 -0.19 10.48 -24.90
CA ALA A 46 0.01 9.23 -25.63
C ALA A 46 1.50 8.92 -25.86
N TRP A 47 2.26 9.93 -26.25
CA TRP A 47 3.70 9.79 -26.44
C TRP A 47 4.42 9.48 -25.13
N ARG A 48 4.07 10.15 -24.02
CA ARG A 48 4.67 9.86 -22.69
C ARG A 48 4.38 8.44 -22.21
N LEU A 49 3.18 7.91 -22.51
CA LEU A 49 2.81 6.53 -22.16
C LEU A 49 3.61 5.51 -23.00
N GLU A 50 3.76 5.76 -24.29
CA GLU A 50 4.56 4.91 -25.20
C GLU A 50 6.06 4.96 -24.89
N ASN A 51 6.55 6.09 -24.36
CA ASN A 51 7.97 6.34 -24.07
C ASN A 51 8.23 6.46 -22.55
N ASN A 52 7.54 5.66 -21.74
CA ASN A 52 7.58 5.80 -20.28
C ASN A 52 9.01 5.68 -19.70
N GLU A 53 9.86 4.82 -20.26
CA GLU A 53 11.26 4.69 -19.82
C GLU A 53 12.05 6.01 -19.97
N GLN A 54 11.80 6.76 -21.05
CA GLN A 54 12.45 8.06 -21.28
C GLN A 54 11.93 9.10 -20.29
N VAL A 55 10.62 9.10 -20.02
CA VAL A 55 10.01 9.98 -19.02
C VAL A 55 10.57 9.69 -17.63
N ASP A 56 10.61 8.42 -17.24
CA ASP A 56 11.13 7.98 -15.95
C ASP A 56 12.61 8.32 -15.79
N ALA A 57 13.42 8.18 -16.84
CA ALA A 57 14.84 8.56 -16.81
C ALA A 57 15.04 10.05 -16.52
N VAL A 58 14.22 10.92 -17.13
CA VAL A 58 14.25 12.38 -16.87
C VAL A 58 13.89 12.68 -15.42
N VAL A 59 12.79 12.09 -14.91
CA VAL A 59 12.34 12.28 -13.53
C VAL A 59 13.36 11.75 -12.54
N ALA A 60 13.87 10.52 -12.74
CA ALA A 60 14.85 9.87 -11.87
C ALA A 60 16.17 10.64 -11.79
N LYS A 61 16.64 11.20 -12.91
CA LYS A 61 17.84 12.04 -12.94
C LYS A 61 17.67 13.32 -12.12
N TRP A 62 16.48 13.92 -12.16
CA TRP A 62 16.18 15.11 -11.37
C TRP A 62 16.01 14.80 -9.88
N THR A 63 15.28 13.74 -9.52
CA THR A 63 15.05 13.35 -8.12
C THR A 63 16.29 12.76 -7.46
N GLY A 64 17.11 11.99 -8.19
CA GLY A 64 18.26 11.26 -7.65
C GLY A 64 19.41 12.12 -7.11
N ARG A 65 19.41 13.43 -7.40
CA ARG A 65 20.40 14.39 -6.88
C ARG A 65 19.92 15.17 -5.66
N ARG A 66 18.74 14.86 -5.12
CA ARG A 66 18.04 15.63 -4.09
C ARG A 66 17.63 14.72 -2.94
N SER A 67 17.52 15.28 -1.74
CA SER A 67 16.87 14.55 -0.66
C SER A 67 15.37 14.40 -0.96
N THR A 68 14.72 13.39 -0.39
CA THR A 68 13.26 13.20 -0.52
C THR A 68 12.49 14.44 -0.05
N ARG A 69 12.99 15.10 1.00
CA ARG A 69 12.40 16.34 1.53
C ARG A 69 12.45 17.46 0.48
N ASP A 70 13.61 17.71 -0.11
CA ASP A 70 13.76 18.77 -1.11
C ASP A 70 12.88 18.53 -2.34
N VAL A 71 12.73 17.26 -2.75
CA VAL A 71 11.84 16.87 -3.84
C VAL A 71 10.39 17.19 -3.51
N VAL A 72 9.91 16.78 -2.33
CA VAL A 72 8.53 17.01 -1.89
C VAL A 72 8.24 18.49 -1.73
N ASP A 73 9.15 19.25 -1.13
CA ASP A 73 9.01 20.70 -0.93
C ASP A 73 8.97 21.44 -2.29
N ALA A 74 9.88 21.09 -3.22
CA ALA A 74 9.93 21.70 -4.54
C ALA A 74 8.69 21.41 -5.40
N LEU A 75 8.24 20.15 -5.42
CA LEU A 75 7.04 19.75 -6.16
C LEU A 75 5.75 20.30 -5.51
N GLY A 76 5.70 20.35 -4.18
CA GLY A 76 4.60 20.95 -3.43
C GLY A 76 4.42 22.43 -3.71
N ALA A 77 5.51 23.19 -3.84
CA ALA A 77 5.49 24.62 -4.18
C ALA A 77 4.79 24.91 -5.51
N VAL A 78 4.85 23.97 -6.46
CA VAL A 78 4.19 24.04 -7.78
C VAL A 78 2.92 23.18 -7.86
N LYS A 79 2.41 22.70 -6.72
CA LYS A 79 1.17 21.91 -6.59
C LYS A 79 1.18 20.59 -7.36
N VAL A 80 2.36 19.99 -7.56
CA VAL A 80 2.47 18.65 -8.12
C VAL A 80 2.25 17.63 -6.99
N PRO A 81 1.28 16.70 -7.12
CA PRO A 81 1.00 15.72 -6.09
C PRO A 81 2.16 14.72 -5.99
N CYS A 82 2.78 14.68 -4.82
CA CYS A 82 3.83 13.72 -4.49
C CYS A 82 3.84 13.44 -2.99
N SER A 83 4.44 12.31 -2.61
CA SER A 83 4.63 11.91 -1.21
C SER A 83 5.91 11.07 -1.11
N PRO A 84 6.63 11.13 0.02
CA PRO A 84 7.69 10.15 0.28
C PRO A 84 7.12 8.72 0.30
N VAL A 85 7.91 7.78 -0.19
CA VAL A 85 7.70 6.35 0.08
C VAL A 85 8.21 6.10 1.51
N ARG A 86 7.35 5.53 2.36
CA ARG A 86 7.64 5.31 3.78
C ARG A 86 7.85 3.83 4.06
N GLU A 87 8.79 3.54 4.94
CA GLU A 87 8.96 2.20 5.51
C GLU A 87 7.83 1.88 6.51
N VAL A 88 7.61 0.59 6.78
CA VAL A 88 6.48 0.14 7.62
C VAL A 88 6.49 0.80 9.00
N ASN A 89 7.65 0.92 9.65
CA ASN A 89 7.79 1.60 10.94
C ASN A 89 7.42 3.09 10.83
N GLN A 90 7.87 3.77 9.78
CA GLN A 90 7.56 5.18 9.54
C GLN A 90 6.07 5.40 9.25
N VAL A 91 5.40 4.43 8.62
CA VAL A 91 3.95 4.44 8.41
C VAL A 91 3.24 4.30 9.76
N VAL A 92 3.61 3.29 10.55
CA VAL A 92 2.99 3.06 11.87
C VAL A 92 3.13 4.28 12.79
N ASP A 93 4.27 4.96 12.77
CA ASP A 93 4.54 6.15 13.58
C ASP A 93 3.99 7.45 12.96
N TRP A 94 3.32 7.39 11.80
CA TRP A 94 2.87 8.59 11.09
C TRP A 94 1.72 9.28 11.84
N PRO A 95 1.83 10.59 12.18
CA PRO A 95 0.83 11.27 12.99
C PRO A 95 -0.60 11.17 12.45
N HIS A 96 -0.77 11.24 11.12
CA HIS A 96 -2.09 11.12 10.51
C HIS A 96 -2.75 9.74 10.70
N LEU A 97 -1.97 8.65 10.79
CA LEU A 97 -2.54 7.34 11.08
C LEU A 97 -2.95 7.23 12.56
N GLN A 98 -2.22 7.86 13.47
CA GLN A 98 -2.54 7.91 14.89
C GLN A 98 -3.80 8.77 15.16
N GLU A 99 -3.83 10.00 14.63
CA GLU A 99 -4.96 10.93 14.73
C GLU A 99 -6.25 10.34 14.18
N ARG A 100 -6.13 9.57 13.10
CA ARG A 100 -7.26 8.88 12.48
C ARG A 100 -7.55 7.52 13.07
N GLN A 101 -6.88 7.09 14.15
CA GLN A 101 -7.11 5.77 14.75
C GLN A 101 -7.09 4.66 13.68
N MET A 102 -6.07 4.69 12.82
CA MET A 102 -5.88 3.74 11.72
C MET A 102 -4.93 2.61 12.08
N VAL A 103 -4.34 2.69 13.28
CA VAL A 103 -3.56 1.62 13.90
C VAL A 103 -3.95 1.55 15.37
N GLU A 104 -4.17 0.35 15.88
CA GLU A 104 -4.73 0.14 17.22
C GLU A 104 -3.94 -0.94 17.98
N ARG A 105 -3.82 -0.76 19.30
CA ARG A 105 -3.22 -1.76 20.19
C ARG A 105 -4.26 -2.82 20.51
N VAL A 106 -3.95 -4.08 20.23
CA VAL A 106 -4.85 -5.21 20.50
C VAL A 106 -4.36 -6.02 21.69
N PHE A 107 -5.27 -6.32 22.62
CA PHE A 107 -5.00 -7.21 23.74
C PHE A 107 -5.07 -8.67 23.29
N ASN A 108 -4.14 -9.50 23.74
CA ASN A 108 -4.15 -10.93 23.50
C ASN A 108 -4.52 -11.68 24.80
N PRO A 109 -5.73 -12.28 24.88
CA PRO A 109 -6.18 -12.98 26.09
C PRO A 109 -5.28 -14.16 26.47
N ARG A 110 -4.67 -14.85 25.51
CA ARG A 110 -3.77 -15.97 25.81
C ARG A 110 -2.45 -15.51 26.44
N ALA A 111 -1.92 -14.38 25.97
CA ALA A 111 -0.66 -13.82 26.48
C ALA A 111 -0.86 -12.91 27.70
N GLN A 112 -2.11 -12.58 28.05
CA GLN A 112 -2.47 -11.63 29.11
C GLN A 112 -1.72 -10.29 28.97
N ALA A 113 -1.50 -9.87 27.72
CA ALA A 113 -0.72 -8.69 27.39
C ALA A 113 -1.20 -8.10 26.06
N PHE A 114 -0.92 -6.82 25.86
CA PHE A 114 -1.06 -6.22 24.54
C PHE A 114 0.00 -6.76 23.59
N MET A 115 -0.40 -6.98 22.35
CA MET A 115 0.53 -7.34 21.27
C MET A 115 1.59 -6.25 21.12
N LYS A 116 2.83 -6.68 20.82
CA LYS A 116 3.93 -5.74 20.53
C LYS A 116 3.69 -4.96 19.22
N GLY A 117 3.02 -5.59 18.26
CA GLY A 117 2.60 -4.95 17.00
C GLY A 117 1.23 -4.27 17.13
N LEU A 118 0.96 -3.35 16.20
CA LEU A 118 -0.35 -2.73 16.04
C LEU A 118 -1.18 -3.49 15.00
N ALA A 119 -2.49 -3.54 15.22
CA ALA A 119 -3.44 -4.00 14.22
C ALA A 119 -3.94 -2.81 13.39
N PRO A 120 -4.41 -3.03 12.14
CA PRO A 120 -5.06 -1.99 11.37
C PRO A 120 -6.36 -1.56 12.06
N GLY A 121 -6.53 -0.27 12.27
CA GLY A 121 -7.77 0.30 12.78
C GLY A 121 -8.87 0.31 11.71
N PHE A 122 -10.10 0.59 12.13
CA PHE A 122 -11.24 0.58 11.20
C PHE A 122 -11.20 1.79 10.24
N PRO A 123 -11.16 1.59 8.91
CA PRO A 123 -10.81 2.67 7.96
C PRO A 123 -11.92 3.69 7.75
N LEU A 124 -13.18 3.31 7.98
CA LEU A 124 -14.33 4.18 7.77
C LEU A 124 -14.69 4.87 9.10
N LYS A 125 -14.85 6.19 9.07
CA LYS A 125 -15.17 6.98 10.26
C LYS A 125 -16.61 7.46 10.21
N PHE A 126 -17.43 6.96 11.13
CA PHE A 126 -18.83 7.33 11.26
C PHE A 126 -19.02 8.25 12.46
N SER A 127 -19.78 9.32 12.29
CA SER A 127 -20.04 10.30 13.35
C SER A 127 -20.95 9.77 14.46
N ARG A 128 -21.83 8.81 14.17
CA ARG A 128 -22.84 8.29 15.12
C ARG A 128 -22.56 6.88 15.64
N THR A 129 -21.90 6.06 14.84
CA THR A 129 -21.64 4.65 15.14
C THR A 129 -20.16 4.36 14.91
N PRO A 130 -19.28 4.81 15.82
CA PRO A 130 -17.85 4.53 15.71
C PRO A 130 -17.61 3.03 15.49
N GLY A 131 -16.87 2.68 14.44
CA GLY A 131 -16.45 1.30 14.20
C GLY A 131 -15.12 1.01 14.88
N GLY A 132 -14.69 -0.25 14.86
CA GLY A 132 -13.45 -0.68 15.51
C GLY A 132 -13.59 -2.04 16.14
N TYR A 133 -12.58 -2.41 16.93
CA TYR A 133 -12.61 -3.60 17.77
C TYR A 133 -13.46 -3.34 19.02
N ASP A 134 -14.44 -4.18 19.27
CA ASP A 134 -15.30 -4.18 20.47
C ASP A 134 -14.77 -5.12 21.56
N ALA A 135 -14.08 -6.18 21.17
CA ALA A 135 -13.42 -7.13 22.06
C ALA A 135 -12.15 -7.71 21.43
N PRO A 136 -11.24 -8.32 22.23
CA PRO A 136 -10.16 -9.14 21.72
C PRO A 136 -10.67 -10.31 20.86
N ALA A 137 -9.80 -10.86 20.02
CA ALA A 137 -10.11 -12.08 19.30
C ALA A 137 -10.38 -13.24 20.29
N PRO A 138 -11.48 -14.00 20.12
CA PRO A 138 -11.83 -15.05 21.05
C PRO A 138 -10.85 -16.21 20.99
N GLN A 139 -10.68 -16.90 22.11
CA GLN A 139 -10.00 -18.18 22.15
C GLN A 139 -10.83 -19.28 21.47
N PRO A 140 -10.18 -20.33 20.92
CA PRO A 140 -10.89 -21.48 20.41
C PRO A 140 -11.85 -22.05 21.47
N GLY A 141 -13.13 -22.13 21.13
CA GLY A 141 -14.18 -22.66 22.00
C GLY A 141 -14.70 -21.71 23.09
N GLU A 142 -14.23 -20.45 23.15
CA GLU A 142 -14.62 -19.48 24.18
C GLU A 142 -16.13 -19.27 24.27
N HIS A 143 -16.81 -19.24 23.12
CA HIS A 143 -18.24 -18.99 23.03
C HIS A 143 -19.10 -20.25 22.84
N THR A 144 -18.54 -21.46 22.89
CA THR A 144 -19.29 -22.69 22.55
C THR A 144 -20.52 -22.89 23.43
N ALA A 145 -20.38 -22.74 24.76
CA ALA A 145 -21.50 -22.91 25.69
C ALA A 145 -22.60 -21.85 25.48
N ASP A 146 -22.20 -20.60 25.26
CA ASP A 146 -23.14 -19.49 25.02
C ASP A 146 -23.93 -19.67 23.72
N VAL A 147 -23.27 -20.16 22.66
CA VAL A 147 -23.91 -20.47 21.37
C VAL A 147 -24.88 -21.64 21.50
N LEU A 148 -24.50 -22.72 22.19
CA LEU A 148 -25.38 -23.87 22.41
C LEU A 148 -26.62 -23.48 23.23
N ARG A 149 -26.46 -22.68 24.29
CA ARG A 149 -27.60 -22.18 25.06
C ARG A 149 -28.54 -21.32 24.21
N ARG A 150 -27.98 -20.34 23.48
CA ARG A 150 -28.78 -19.37 22.70
C ARG A 150 -29.46 -19.97 21.47
N LEU A 151 -28.79 -20.86 20.75
CA LEU A 151 -29.27 -21.35 19.45
C LEU A 151 -29.93 -22.71 19.55
N ALA A 152 -29.46 -23.60 20.44
CA ALA A 152 -30.02 -24.94 20.61
C ALA A 152 -31.02 -25.03 21.78
N GLY A 153 -31.17 -23.97 22.59
CA GLY A 153 -32.12 -23.94 23.71
C GLY A 153 -31.75 -24.86 24.87
N VAL A 154 -30.48 -25.24 24.98
CA VAL A 154 -30.00 -26.13 26.04
C VAL A 154 -29.52 -25.27 27.21
N GLU A 155 -30.33 -25.18 28.27
CA GLU A 155 -30.01 -24.36 29.46
C GLU A 155 -28.88 -24.94 30.31
N ALA A 156 -28.80 -26.27 30.38
CA ALA A 156 -27.76 -27.00 31.10
C ALA A 156 -27.00 -27.91 30.13
N VAL A 157 -26.05 -27.33 29.40
CA VAL A 157 -25.12 -28.12 28.58
C VAL A 157 -24.00 -28.64 29.46
N ASP A 158 -23.87 -29.96 29.61
CA ASP A 158 -22.66 -30.53 30.18
C ASP A 158 -21.53 -30.47 29.14
N MET A 159 -20.79 -29.37 29.18
CA MET A 159 -19.62 -29.14 28.33
C MET A 159 -18.47 -30.14 28.59
N THR A 160 -18.51 -30.89 29.69
CA THR A 160 -17.52 -31.94 29.98
C THR A 160 -17.83 -33.19 29.18
N GLU A 161 -19.09 -33.61 29.18
CA GLU A 161 -19.59 -34.75 28.40
C GLU A 161 -19.39 -34.52 26.90
N LEU A 162 -19.82 -33.38 26.37
CA LEU A 162 -19.69 -33.09 24.94
C LEU A 162 -18.22 -33.07 24.46
N ARG A 163 -17.30 -32.59 25.30
CA ARG A 163 -15.86 -32.62 24.99
C ARG A 163 -15.30 -34.04 25.06
N ARG A 164 -15.71 -34.83 26.06
CA ARG A 164 -15.31 -36.24 26.19
C ARG A 164 -15.76 -37.04 24.97
N ASP A 165 -16.95 -36.78 24.47
CA ASP A 165 -17.55 -37.50 23.36
C ASP A 165 -17.07 -36.97 21.98
N GLY A 166 -16.21 -35.94 21.97
CA GLY A 166 -15.62 -35.36 20.75
C GLY A 166 -16.60 -34.56 19.89
N VAL A 167 -17.71 -34.12 20.47
CA VAL A 167 -18.75 -33.33 19.78
C VAL A 167 -18.33 -31.86 19.63
N VAL A 168 -17.57 -31.33 20.61
CA VAL A 168 -17.06 -29.94 20.66
C VAL A 168 -15.61 -29.85 21.09
#